data_AF-A0A4R3Q4I8-F1
#
_entry.id   AF-A0A4R3Q4I8-F1
#
_cell.length_a   1.000
_cell.length_b   1.000
_cell.length_c   1.000
_cell.angle_alpha   90.00
_cell.angle_beta   90.00
_cell.angle_gamma   90.00
#
_symmetry.space_group_name_H-M   'P 1'
#
loop_
_entity.id
_entity.type
_entity.pdbx_description
1 polymer ?
#
loop_
_entity_poly.entity_id
_entity_poly.type
_entity_poly.pdbx_seq_one_letter_code
_entity_poly.pdbx_strand_id
1 'polypeptide(L)'
;MLVFSDENLEVIHRSGSSPYLLVTFNEMEMKANGSRFWGQRFCEKADISALGFISRRPNWFPAASVVKAVEATAPILRAAPERILYGHSQGGYAALRYRRRFNAAVAIAFCPQISIDPKAVPFDGRFARHFSPDVHANMGIAPDHATGRAYLFFDPFHAVDHQHAVRIATLQARTHLVPVHMTGHGTVRAFTGTARALSLIEACREDDLPGLRALARAARVMAPMRPYQIAVTAIARHRAWADLFHARFGSAFSPVERANFLYHRANRHIRDGELATARTMLVDAMTYQPENPSFARRMAELDGRIARRLGADDAAHS
;
A
#
# COMPACT_ATOMS: atom_id res chain seq x y z
N MET A 1 8.20 4.73 24.79
CA MET A 1 8.29 6.11 25.32
C MET A 1 8.06 7.09 24.18
N LEU A 2 7.11 8.02 24.31
CA LEU A 2 6.95 9.12 23.37
C LEU A 2 8.17 10.06 23.50
N VAL A 3 8.89 10.31 22.41
CA VAL A 3 10.14 11.10 22.40
C VAL A 3 10.06 12.36 21.54
N PHE A 4 9.04 12.46 20.69
CA PHE A 4 8.77 13.65 19.90
C PHE A 4 7.28 13.69 19.55
N SER A 5 6.71 14.89 19.46
CA SER A 5 5.34 15.13 19.01
C SER A 5 5.23 16.54 18.44
N ASP A 6 4.61 16.66 17.26
CA ASP A 6 4.23 17.93 16.66
C ASP A 6 2.83 17.82 16.00
N GLU A 7 2.43 18.82 15.22
CA GLU A 7 1.14 18.86 14.55
C GLU A 7 0.94 17.80 13.45
N ASN A 8 1.99 17.14 12.99
CA ASN A 8 1.95 16.19 11.87
C ASN A 8 2.26 14.75 12.28
N LEU A 9 3.13 14.54 13.27
CA LEU A 9 3.57 13.21 13.67
C LEU A 9 3.97 13.11 15.15
N GLU A 10 4.02 11.87 15.61
CA GLU A 10 4.62 11.45 16.88
C GLU A 10 5.78 10.49 16.61
N VAL A 11 6.75 10.45 17.53
CA VAL A 11 7.79 9.41 17.52
C VAL A 11 7.83 8.71 18.86
N ILE A 12 7.75 7.38 18.83
CA ILE A 12 7.81 6.52 20.00
C ILE A 12 9.08 5.67 19.93
N HIS A 13 9.90 5.75 20.97
CA HIS A 13 11.07 4.90 21.15
C HIS A 13 10.71 3.65 21.97
N ARG A 14 11.18 2.49 21.48
CA ARG A 14 11.21 1.22 22.19
C ARG A 14 12.66 0.74 22.27
N SER A 15 13.18 0.55 23.48
CA SER A 15 14.46 -0.13 23.69
C SER A 15 14.34 -1.63 23.37
N GLY A 16 15.40 -2.24 22.85
CA GLY A 16 15.51 -3.68 22.61
C GLY A 16 16.97 -4.10 22.44
N SER A 17 17.23 -5.39 22.30
CA SER A 17 18.58 -5.97 22.21
C SER A 17 19.09 -6.20 20.78
N SER A 18 18.27 -5.93 19.75
CA SER A 18 18.69 -6.10 18.36
C SER A 18 19.97 -5.30 18.02
N PRO A 19 20.86 -5.82 17.14
CA PRO A 19 22.08 -5.14 16.73
C PRO A 19 21.84 -3.94 15.79
N TYR A 20 20.58 -3.64 15.50
CA TYR A 20 20.13 -2.52 14.67
C TYR A 20 18.97 -1.79 15.34
N LEU A 21 18.75 -0.55 14.92
CA LEU A 21 17.55 0.22 15.21
C LEU A 21 16.58 0.14 14.04
N LEU A 22 15.38 -0.38 14.28
CA LEU A 22 14.31 -0.40 13.29
C LEU A 22 13.50 0.90 13.36
N VAL A 23 13.64 1.74 12.34
CA VAL A 23 12.87 2.98 12.18
C VAL A 23 11.61 2.66 11.37
N THR A 24 10.44 2.67 12.00
CA THR A 24 9.19 2.32 11.32
C THR A 24 8.37 3.55 10.97
N PHE A 25 7.66 3.48 9.84
CA PHE A 25 6.71 4.49 9.40
C PHE A 25 5.36 3.84 9.14
N ASN A 26 4.29 4.34 9.76
CA ASN A 26 2.95 3.77 9.66
C ASN A 26 2.32 3.90 8.26
N GLU A 27 1.39 3.00 7.98
CA GLU A 27 0.45 3.10 6.87
C GLU A 27 -0.73 4.05 7.21
N MET A 28 -1.68 4.27 6.30
CA MET A 28 -2.71 5.31 6.44
C MET A 28 -3.81 5.04 7.48
N GLU A 29 -4.11 3.78 7.79
CA GLU A 29 -5.17 3.36 8.70
C GLU A 29 -4.76 3.60 10.17
N MET A 30 -3.49 3.39 10.50
CA MET A 30 -2.93 3.76 11.79
C MET A 30 -2.71 5.28 11.89
N LYS A 31 -3.07 5.85 13.04
CA LYS A 31 -2.81 7.25 13.38
C LYS A 31 -2.15 7.34 14.76
N ALA A 32 -1.39 8.41 14.94
CA ALA A 32 -0.75 8.74 16.21
C ALA A 32 -1.80 8.89 17.32
N ASN A 33 -1.51 8.34 18.49
CA ASN A 33 -2.41 8.30 19.64
C ASN A 33 -1.66 8.33 20.99
N GLY A 34 -0.39 8.70 20.99
CA GLY A 34 0.49 8.80 22.15
C GLY A 34 1.01 7.47 22.73
N SER A 35 0.53 6.31 22.26
CA SER A 35 0.78 5.04 22.95
C SER A 35 1.37 3.93 22.10
N ARG A 36 1.07 3.90 20.79
CA ARG A 36 1.52 2.82 19.92
C ARG A 36 2.05 3.24 18.57
N PHE A 37 2.95 2.42 18.03
CA PHE A 37 3.51 2.60 16.69
C PHE A 37 3.32 1.40 15.78
N TRP A 38 3.48 1.61 14.47
CA TRP A 38 3.31 0.57 13.48
C TRP A 38 4.45 -0.45 13.56
N GLY A 39 4.11 -1.72 13.77
CA GLY A 39 5.07 -2.79 14.03
C GLY A 39 5.44 -2.97 15.51
N GLN A 40 4.83 -2.24 16.45
CA GLN A 40 5.17 -2.34 17.88
C GLN A 40 5.10 -3.76 18.43
N ARG A 41 3.99 -4.47 18.23
CA ARG A 41 3.84 -5.86 18.70
C ARG A 41 4.91 -6.80 18.13
N PHE A 42 5.34 -6.54 16.89
CA PHE A 42 6.43 -7.31 16.27
C PHE A 42 7.75 -7.01 16.98
N CYS A 43 8.07 -5.73 17.18
CA CYS A 43 9.30 -5.31 17.86
C CYS A 43 9.34 -5.80 19.31
N GLU A 44 8.21 -5.79 20.02
CA GLU A 44 8.09 -6.33 21.38
C GLU A 44 8.38 -7.83 21.43
N LYS A 45 7.76 -8.61 20.54
CA LYS A 45 7.93 -10.06 20.50
C LYS A 45 9.32 -10.51 20.07
N ALA A 46 9.97 -9.76 19.18
CA ALA A 46 11.29 -10.06 18.65
C ALA A 46 12.44 -9.35 19.39
N ASP A 47 12.11 -8.61 20.45
CA ASP A 47 13.01 -7.73 21.19
C ASP A 47 13.87 -6.75 20.34
N ILE A 48 13.23 -6.13 19.34
CA ILE A 48 13.89 -5.19 18.42
C ILE A 48 13.86 -3.76 18.97
N SER A 49 15.02 -3.11 19.06
CA SER A 49 15.11 -1.67 19.33
C SER A 49 14.48 -0.89 18.16
N ALA A 50 13.58 0.05 18.45
CA ALA A 50 12.79 0.71 17.42
C ALA A 50 12.49 2.19 17.70
N LEU A 51 12.45 2.99 16.62
CA LEU A 51 11.86 4.32 16.58
C LEU A 51 10.66 4.30 15.63
N GLY A 52 9.45 4.30 16.20
CA GLY A 52 8.22 4.35 15.41
C GLY A 52 7.81 5.78 15.14
N PHE A 53 7.79 6.19 13.87
CA PHE A 53 7.24 7.45 13.38
C PHE A 53 5.78 7.22 12.99
N ILE A 54 4.87 8.00 13.58
CA ILE A 54 3.44 7.86 13.37
C ILE A 54 2.83 9.17 12.91
N SER A 55 2.21 9.19 11.73
CA SER A 55 1.46 10.34 11.23
C SER A 55 0.17 10.56 12.02
N ARG A 56 -0.18 11.81 12.34
CA ARG A 56 -1.50 12.16 12.94
C ARG A 56 -2.66 12.00 11.95
N ARG A 57 -2.37 12.09 10.66
CA ARG A 57 -3.30 12.00 9.53
C ARG A 57 -2.52 11.50 8.31
N PRO A 58 -3.20 10.97 7.27
CA PRO A 58 -2.53 10.72 5.99
C PRO A 58 -1.89 12.03 5.47
N ASN A 59 -0.57 12.09 5.50
CA ASN A 59 0.21 13.30 5.19
C ASN A 59 1.59 13.02 4.60
N TRP A 60 1.93 11.75 4.35
CA TRP A 60 3.24 11.39 3.77
C TRP A 60 4.42 12.02 4.51
N PHE A 61 4.35 12.07 5.85
CA PHE A 61 5.46 12.48 6.73
C PHE A 61 6.15 13.77 6.27
N PRO A 62 5.56 14.95 6.49
CA PRO A 62 6.09 16.23 6.03
C PRO A 62 7.55 16.43 6.43
N ALA A 63 8.38 16.89 5.47
CA ALA A 63 9.82 16.96 5.67
C ALA A 63 10.22 17.80 6.89
N ALA A 64 9.56 18.95 7.10
CA ALA A 64 9.80 19.83 8.25
C ALA A 64 9.64 19.10 9.60
N SER A 65 8.59 18.29 9.73
CA SER A 65 8.33 17.48 10.94
C SER A 65 9.35 16.35 11.10
N VAL A 66 9.72 15.67 10.01
CA VAL A 66 10.74 14.61 10.06
C VAL A 66 12.11 15.17 10.45
N VAL A 67 12.48 16.38 9.99
CA VAL A 67 13.73 17.04 10.39
C VAL A 67 13.76 17.26 11.91
N LYS A 68 12.73 17.92 12.47
CA LYS A 68 12.63 18.20 13.91
C LYS A 68 12.66 16.91 14.74
N ALA A 69 11.97 15.87 14.28
CA ALA A 69 11.93 14.58 14.95
C ALA A 69 13.28 13.85 14.93
N VAL A 70 14.02 13.91 13.82
CA VAL A 70 15.38 13.36 13.72
C VAL A 70 16.34 14.10 14.65
N GLU A 71 16.22 15.42 14.76
CA GLU A 71 17.01 16.22 15.70
C GLU A 71 16.71 15.85 17.16
N ALA A 72 15.43 15.76 17.52
CA ALA A 72 14.98 15.38 18.86
C ALA A 72 15.41 13.94 19.25
N THR A 73 15.53 13.04 18.28
CA THR A 73 15.93 11.63 18.49
C THR A 73 17.40 11.36 18.20
N ALA A 74 18.21 12.41 17.97
CA ALA A 74 19.61 12.27 17.58
C ALA A 74 20.47 11.44 18.56
N PRO A 75 20.29 11.51 19.90
CA PRO A 75 21.02 10.62 20.82
C PRO A 75 20.77 9.13 20.55
N ILE A 76 19.51 8.75 20.29
CA ILE A 76 19.12 7.37 19.97
C ILE A 76 19.70 6.95 18.63
N LEU A 77 19.60 7.82 17.62
CA LEU A 77 20.12 7.55 16.27
C LEU A 77 21.65 7.39 16.26
N ARG A 78 22.38 8.18 17.06
CA ARG A 78 23.85 8.09 17.20
C ARG A 78 24.30 6.83 17.93
N ALA A 79 23.53 6.35 18.90
CA ALA A 79 23.83 5.11 19.61
C ALA A 79 23.58 3.85 18.77
N ALA A 80 22.77 3.94 17.71
CA ALA A 80 22.46 2.83 16.83
C ALA A 80 23.60 2.57 15.82
N PRO A 81 24.26 1.40 15.84
CA PRO A 81 25.34 1.07 14.90
C PRO A 81 24.80 0.85 13.48
N GLU A 82 23.59 0.30 13.37
CA GLU A 82 22.89 0.06 12.11
C GLU A 82 21.45 0.60 12.21
N ARG A 83 20.94 1.20 11.14
CA ARG A 83 19.58 1.72 11.04
C ARG A 83 18.87 1.14 9.83
N ILE A 84 17.70 0.55 10.08
CA ILE A 84 16.84 -0.06 9.06
C ILE A 84 15.53 0.71 9.01
N LEU A 85 15.18 1.25 7.85
CA LEU A 85 13.90 1.94 7.66
C LEU A 85 12.86 0.95 7.13
N TYR A 86 11.66 0.97 7.69
CA TYR A 86 10.62 -0.01 7.40
C TYR A 86 9.25 0.65 7.29
N GLY A 87 8.54 0.44 6.18
CA GLY A 87 7.24 1.08 5.99
C GLY A 87 6.40 0.51 4.85
N HIS A 88 5.09 0.77 4.92
CA HIS A 88 4.10 0.40 3.90
C HIS A 88 3.30 1.61 3.44
N SER A 89 3.02 1.71 2.13
CA SER A 89 2.26 2.80 1.52
C SER A 89 2.91 4.16 1.80
N GLN A 90 2.23 5.09 2.49
CA GLN A 90 2.83 6.35 2.94
C GLN A 90 4.10 6.15 3.78
N GLY A 91 4.17 5.06 4.56
CA GLY A 91 5.35 4.71 5.33
C GLY A 91 6.48 4.14 4.46
N GLY A 92 6.12 3.43 3.38
CA GLY A 92 7.09 2.97 2.38
C GLY A 92 7.73 4.16 1.65
N TYR A 93 6.93 5.17 1.33
CA TYR A 93 7.43 6.45 0.83
C TYR A 93 8.46 7.06 1.80
N ALA A 94 8.13 7.17 3.09
CA ALA A 94 9.03 7.77 4.07
C ALA A 94 10.32 6.97 4.24
N ALA A 95 10.22 5.63 4.22
CA ALA A 95 11.37 4.73 4.28
C ALA A 95 12.37 4.96 3.13
N LEU A 96 11.90 5.35 1.94
CA LEU A 96 12.75 5.65 0.78
C LEU A 96 13.17 7.13 0.70
N ARG A 97 12.26 8.04 1.03
CA ARG A 97 12.45 9.50 1.00
C ARG A 97 13.51 9.98 2.00
N TYR A 98 13.64 9.30 3.14
CA TYR A 98 14.46 9.77 4.25
C TYR A 98 15.71 8.91 4.52
N ARG A 99 16.05 7.96 3.65
CA ARG A 99 17.22 7.08 3.81
C ARG A 99 18.49 7.85 4.20
N ARG A 100 18.85 8.88 3.41
CA ARG A 100 20.04 9.71 3.65
C ARG A 100 19.97 10.44 4.98
N ARG A 101 18.80 10.96 5.35
CA ARG A 101 18.59 11.70 6.61
C ARG A 101 18.81 10.83 7.83
N PHE A 102 18.34 9.58 7.77
CA PHE A 102 18.59 8.59 8.83
C PHE A 102 19.93 7.89 8.68
N ASN A 103 20.78 8.22 7.71
CA ASN A 103 21.99 7.44 7.37
C ASN A 103 21.73 5.93 7.42
N ALA A 104 20.69 5.50 6.69
CA ALA A 104 20.17 4.14 6.72
C ALA A 104 21.13 3.15 6.04
N ALA A 105 21.33 1.97 6.65
CA ALA A 105 22.02 0.87 5.97
C ALA A 105 21.07 0.18 4.97
N VAL A 106 19.82 -0.01 5.39
CA VAL A 106 18.78 -0.72 4.65
C VAL A 106 17.46 0.06 4.74
N ALA A 107 16.71 0.10 3.64
CA ALA A 107 15.31 0.49 3.63
C ALA A 107 14.43 -0.62 3.03
N ILE A 108 13.34 -0.94 3.70
CA ILE A 108 12.38 -1.97 3.32
C ILE A 108 11.04 -1.26 3.13
N ALA A 109 10.61 -1.14 1.87
CA ALA A 109 9.44 -0.35 1.49
C ALA A 109 8.42 -1.20 0.76
N PHE A 110 7.19 -1.21 1.24
CA PHE A 110 6.06 -1.91 0.62
C PHE A 110 5.14 -0.92 -0.10
N CYS A 111 4.92 -1.14 -1.40
CA CYS A 111 4.05 -0.32 -2.27
C CYS A 111 4.15 1.20 -2.03
N PRO A 112 5.35 1.79 -2.01
CA PRO A 112 5.51 3.22 -1.77
C PRO A 112 4.91 4.04 -2.93
N GLN A 113 4.40 5.22 -2.62
CA GLN A 113 4.11 6.25 -3.62
C GLN A 113 5.33 7.15 -3.78
N ILE A 114 5.72 7.49 -5.02
CA ILE A 114 6.83 8.43 -5.24
C ILE A 114 6.49 9.87 -4.81
N SER A 115 5.20 10.21 -4.89
CA SER A 115 4.58 11.48 -4.53
C SER A 115 3.07 11.27 -4.48
N ILE A 116 2.34 12.20 -3.84
CA ILE A 116 0.88 12.34 -3.95
C ILE A 116 0.46 13.66 -4.61
N ASP A 117 1.42 14.47 -5.06
CA ASP A 117 1.15 15.67 -5.84
C ASP A 117 0.47 15.29 -7.17
N PRO A 118 -0.79 15.70 -7.40
CA PRO A 118 -1.51 15.38 -8.63
C PRO A 118 -0.80 15.82 -9.91
N LYS A 119 0.08 16.83 -9.84
CA LYS A 119 0.89 17.27 -10.98
C LYS A 119 2.04 16.31 -11.26
N ALA A 120 2.67 15.75 -10.22
CA ALA A 120 3.80 14.83 -10.36
C ALA A 120 3.35 13.41 -10.71
N VAL A 121 2.18 13.00 -10.22
CA VAL A 121 1.63 11.64 -10.39
C VAL A 121 0.20 11.65 -10.95
N PRO A 122 -0.03 12.19 -12.16
CA PRO A 122 -1.36 12.26 -12.76
C PRO A 122 -2.00 10.88 -13.02
N PHE A 123 -1.19 9.81 -12.98
CA PHE A 123 -1.63 8.42 -13.10
C PHE A 123 -2.21 7.84 -11.79
N ASP A 124 -2.10 8.55 -10.66
CA ASP A 124 -2.56 8.10 -9.35
C ASP A 124 -3.39 9.17 -8.62
N GLY A 125 -4.70 9.13 -8.82
CA GLY A 125 -5.65 10.04 -8.15
C GLY A 125 -6.06 9.60 -6.74
N ARG A 126 -5.59 8.45 -6.23
CA ARG A 126 -6.11 7.84 -4.98
C ARG A 126 -5.97 8.75 -3.76
N PHE A 127 -4.91 9.56 -3.74
CA PHE A 127 -4.49 10.34 -2.58
C PHE A 127 -4.50 11.84 -2.80
N ALA A 128 -5.00 12.32 -3.95
CA ALA A 128 -5.01 13.74 -4.31
C ALA A 128 -5.67 14.63 -3.24
N ARG A 129 -6.72 14.15 -2.58
CA ARG A 129 -7.42 14.85 -1.49
C ARG A 129 -6.55 15.11 -0.23
N HIS A 130 -5.45 14.39 -0.08
CA HIS A 130 -4.52 14.53 1.04
C HIS A 130 -3.36 15.47 0.72
N PHE A 131 -3.17 15.83 -0.55
CA PHE A 131 -2.12 16.75 -0.96
C PHE A 131 -2.47 18.19 -0.58
N SER A 132 -1.45 18.90 -0.11
CA SER A 132 -1.47 20.31 0.23
C SER A 132 -0.09 20.86 -0.11
N PRO A 133 0.03 21.91 -0.94
CA PRO A 133 1.32 22.47 -1.34
C PRO A 133 2.22 22.86 -0.16
N ASP A 134 1.64 23.46 0.87
CA ASP A 134 2.39 23.92 2.05
C ASP A 134 2.95 22.75 2.87
N VAL A 135 2.14 21.70 3.07
CA VAL A 135 2.52 20.52 3.85
C VAL A 135 3.49 19.61 3.09
N HIS A 136 3.32 19.53 1.77
CA HIS A 136 4.04 18.58 0.91
C HIS A 136 5.07 19.26 0.00
N ALA A 137 5.54 20.43 0.39
CA ALA A 137 6.62 21.13 -0.31
C ALA A 137 7.82 20.19 -0.49
N ASN A 138 8.27 20.04 -1.73
CA ASN A 138 9.39 19.17 -2.11
C ASN A 138 9.25 17.70 -1.66
N MET A 139 8.02 17.16 -1.66
CA MET A 139 7.78 15.79 -1.22
C MET A 139 8.40 14.72 -2.12
N GLY A 140 8.66 15.00 -3.40
CA GLY A 140 9.16 13.99 -4.33
C GLY A 140 10.40 13.24 -3.82
N ILE A 141 10.47 11.94 -4.09
CA ILE A 141 11.69 11.16 -3.87
C ILE A 141 12.74 11.54 -4.92
N ALA A 142 13.79 12.23 -4.49
CA ALA A 142 14.94 12.61 -5.31
C ALA A 142 16.14 11.65 -5.16
N PRO A 143 17.08 11.66 -6.14
CA PRO A 143 18.26 10.78 -6.14
C PRO A 143 19.20 10.96 -4.93
N ASP A 144 19.39 12.19 -4.46
CA ASP A 144 20.27 12.55 -3.34
C ASP A 144 19.76 12.06 -1.97
N HIS A 145 18.50 11.64 -1.90
CA HIS A 145 17.96 10.96 -0.74
C HIS A 145 18.46 9.51 -0.58
N ALA A 146 19.07 8.94 -1.62
CA ALA A 146 19.57 7.57 -1.57
C ALA A 146 20.82 7.45 -0.68
N THR A 147 20.81 6.45 0.21
CA THR A 147 21.99 5.93 0.91
C THR A 147 21.73 4.48 1.30
N GLY A 148 22.77 3.69 1.53
CA GLY A 148 22.62 2.25 1.79
C GLY A 148 21.94 1.51 0.65
N ARG A 149 21.24 0.40 0.96
CA ARG A 149 20.41 -0.37 0.02
C ARG A 149 18.93 -0.18 0.31
N ALA A 150 18.09 -0.36 -0.70
CA ALA A 150 16.64 -0.43 -0.53
C ALA A 150 16.05 -1.65 -1.22
N TYR A 151 15.02 -2.22 -0.62
CA TYR A 151 14.21 -3.29 -1.19
C TYR A 151 12.76 -2.83 -1.25
N LEU A 152 12.25 -2.73 -2.47
CA LEU A 152 10.93 -2.23 -2.77
C LEU A 152 10.04 -3.40 -3.17
N PHE A 153 9.08 -3.73 -2.31
CA PHE A 153 8.13 -4.81 -2.49
C PHE A 153 6.84 -4.27 -3.12
N PHE A 154 6.45 -4.82 -4.25
CA PHE A 154 5.26 -4.38 -5.01
C PHE A 154 4.64 -5.58 -5.74
N ASP A 155 3.38 -5.46 -6.13
CA ASP A 155 2.75 -6.41 -7.04
C ASP A 155 2.82 -5.88 -8.49
N PRO A 156 3.50 -6.56 -9.43
CA PRO A 156 3.53 -6.15 -10.83
C PRO A 156 2.16 -6.10 -11.51
N PHE A 157 1.17 -6.83 -10.99
CA PHE A 157 -0.20 -6.79 -11.51
C PHE A 157 -1.01 -5.58 -11.01
N HIS A 158 -0.50 -4.85 -10.02
CA HIS A 158 -1.09 -3.60 -9.56
C HIS A 158 -0.47 -2.41 -10.31
N ALA A 159 -1.02 -2.11 -11.49
CA ALA A 159 -0.46 -1.15 -12.46
C ALA A 159 0.03 0.18 -11.84
N VAL A 160 -0.77 0.80 -10.98
CA VAL A 160 -0.42 2.09 -10.34
C VAL A 160 0.79 1.97 -9.43
N ASP A 161 0.87 0.91 -8.62
CA ASP A 161 1.99 0.71 -7.68
C ASP A 161 3.25 0.25 -8.43
N HIS A 162 3.09 -0.55 -9.49
CA HIS A 162 4.18 -0.91 -10.38
C HIS A 162 4.83 0.34 -11.01
N GLN A 163 4.02 1.31 -11.46
CA GLN A 163 4.53 2.56 -12.02
C GLN A 163 5.31 3.39 -11.00
N HIS A 164 4.84 3.46 -9.75
CA HIS A 164 5.62 4.08 -8.65
C HIS A 164 6.94 3.33 -8.42
N ALA A 165 6.89 2.00 -8.32
CA ALA A 165 8.07 1.17 -8.05
C ALA A 165 9.18 1.37 -9.10
N VAL A 166 8.82 1.32 -10.39
CA VAL A 166 9.78 1.50 -11.49
C VAL A 166 10.38 2.90 -11.50
N ARG A 167 9.55 3.95 -11.31
CA ARG A 167 10.04 5.33 -11.25
C ARG A 167 11.01 5.54 -10.09
N ILE A 168 10.70 5.01 -8.91
CA ILE A 168 11.57 5.13 -7.74
C ILE A 168 12.89 4.39 -7.96
N ALA A 169 12.85 3.16 -8.47
CA ALA A 169 14.06 2.38 -8.75
C ALA A 169 14.95 3.00 -9.83
N THR A 170 14.36 3.76 -10.76
CA THR A 170 15.11 4.53 -11.77
C THR A 170 15.79 5.76 -11.17
N LEU A 171 15.16 6.40 -10.17
CA LEU A 171 15.67 7.64 -9.56
C LEU A 171 16.69 7.40 -8.45
N GLN A 172 16.48 6.40 -7.60
CA GLN A 172 17.35 6.13 -6.46
C GLN A 172 18.24 4.92 -6.72
N ALA A 173 19.56 5.14 -6.71
CA ALA A 173 20.53 4.07 -6.83
C ALA A 173 20.37 3.02 -5.70
N ARG A 174 20.82 1.79 -5.96
CA ARG A 174 20.77 0.66 -5.02
C ARG A 174 19.38 0.38 -4.46
N THR A 175 18.37 0.51 -5.32
CA THR A 175 16.97 0.18 -5.02
C THR A 175 16.57 -1.07 -5.79
N HIS A 176 16.39 -2.17 -5.09
CA HIS A 176 16.10 -3.48 -5.65
C HIS A 176 14.60 -3.75 -5.61
N LEU A 177 14.04 -4.04 -6.79
CA LEU A 177 12.63 -4.42 -6.94
C LEU A 177 12.42 -5.88 -6.55
N VAL A 178 11.46 -6.13 -5.63
CA VAL A 178 11.08 -7.46 -5.15
C VAL A 178 9.59 -7.72 -5.43
N PRO A 179 9.26 -8.43 -6.54
CA PRO A 179 7.88 -8.72 -6.90
C PRO A 179 7.18 -9.65 -5.91
N VAL A 180 5.98 -9.26 -5.46
CA VAL A 180 5.07 -10.06 -4.61
C VAL A 180 3.76 -10.27 -5.37
N HIS A 181 3.83 -11.08 -6.42
CA HIS A 181 2.75 -11.27 -7.39
C HIS A 181 1.39 -11.60 -6.75
N MET A 182 0.36 -10.94 -7.27
CA MET A 182 -1.06 -11.13 -6.94
C MET A 182 -1.36 -10.85 -5.46
N THR A 183 -0.85 -9.73 -4.95
CA THR A 183 -1.14 -9.23 -3.60
C THR A 183 -1.63 -7.78 -3.60
N GLY A 184 -1.75 -7.14 -4.76
CA GLY A 184 -2.25 -5.79 -4.91
C GLY A 184 -1.42 -4.78 -4.11
N HIS A 185 -2.09 -3.82 -3.48
CA HIS A 185 -1.45 -2.85 -2.56
C HIS A 185 -1.04 -3.47 -1.20
N GLY A 186 -1.49 -4.70 -0.91
CA GLY A 186 -1.35 -5.35 0.39
C GLY A 186 -0.10 -6.21 0.55
N THR A 187 0.97 -5.96 -0.21
CA THR A 187 2.19 -6.79 -0.26
C THR A 187 2.79 -7.10 1.12
N VAL A 188 2.79 -6.12 2.03
CA VAL A 188 3.28 -6.28 3.41
C VAL A 188 2.56 -7.40 4.18
N ARG A 189 1.29 -7.67 3.85
CA ARG A 189 0.47 -8.68 4.55
C ARG A 189 0.95 -10.11 4.27
N ALA A 190 1.68 -10.34 3.17
CA ALA A 190 2.33 -11.62 2.90
C ALA A 190 3.43 -11.94 3.93
N PHE A 191 4.05 -10.91 4.51
CA PHE A 191 5.16 -11.01 5.46
C PHE A 191 4.71 -10.95 6.93
N THR A 192 3.41 -11.13 7.20
CA THR A 192 2.89 -11.19 8.57
C THR A 192 3.43 -12.41 9.33
N GLY A 193 3.63 -12.23 10.64
CA GLY A 193 4.21 -13.23 11.54
C GLY A 193 5.68 -12.97 11.85
N THR A 194 6.06 -13.12 13.12
CA THR A 194 7.38 -12.73 13.64
C THR A 194 8.54 -13.41 12.90
N ALA A 195 8.48 -14.73 12.71
CA ALA A 195 9.56 -15.48 12.05
C ALA A 195 9.79 -15.02 10.60
N ARG A 196 8.71 -14.74 9.86
CA ARG A 196 8.79 -14.31 8.46
C ARG A 196 9.27 -12.87 8.34
N ALA A 197 8.81 -11.98 9.22
CA ALA A 197 9.28 -10.61 9.28
C ALA A 197 10.77 -10.52 9.66
N LEU A 198 11.25 -11.38 10.58
CA LEU A 198 12.67 -11.50 10.90
C LEU A 198 13.47 -12.01 9.69
N SER A 199 13.02 -13.09 9.05
CA SER A 199 13.69 -13.62 7.84
C SER A 199 13.79 -12.59 6.73
N LEU A 200 12.74 -11.77 6.56
CA LEU A 200 12.73 -10.65 5.62
C LEU A 200 13.80 -9.61 5.98
N ILE A 201 13.86 -9.19 7.25
CA ILE A 201 14.83 -8.17 7.69
C ILE A 201 16.25 -8.68 7.50
N GLU A 202 16.56 -9.90 7.94
CA GLU A 202 17.90 -10.48 7.83
C GLU A 202 18.34 -10.65 6.36
N ALA A 203 17.49 -11.18 5.49
CA ALA A 203 17.81 -11.29 4.07
C ALA A 203 18.05 -9.91 3.41
N CYS A 204 17.37 -8.85 3.87
CA CYS A 204 17.67 -7.48 3.43
C CYS A 204 19.03 -6.97 3.93
N ARG A 205 19.37 -7.27 5.19
CA ARG A 205 20.65 -6.89 5.82
C ARG A 205 21.84 -7.56 5.14
N GLU A 206 21.71 -8.85 4.86
CA GLU A 206 22.73 -9.71 4.23
C GLU A 206 22.89 -9.47 2.72
N ASP A 207 22.04 -8.66 2.10
CA ASP A 207 22.03 -8.46 0.63
C ASP A 207 21.67 -9.72 -0.17
N ASP A 208 20.88 -10.61 0.42
CA ASP A 208 20.42 -11.85 -0.20
C ASP A 208 19.15 -11.62 -1.06
N LEU A 209 19.33 -10.96 -2.20
CA LEU A 209 18.24 -10.74 -3.16
C LEU A 209 17.61 -12.06 -3.69
N PRO A 210 18.37 -13.13 -4.00
CA PRO A 210 17.80 -14.43 -4.35
C PRO A 210 16.90 -15.01 -3.25
N GLY A 211 17.35 -15.00 -1.99
CA GLY A 211 16.57 -15.46 -0.84
C GLY A 211 15.34 -14.60 -0.58
N LEU A 212 15.44 -13.28 -0.71
CA LEU A 212 14.28 -12.38 -0.64
C LEU A 212 13.22 -12.72 -1.69
N ARG A 213 13.64 -13.01 -2.92
CA ARG A 213 12.72 -13.45 -3.99
C ARG A 213 12.11 -14.81 -3.69
N ALA A 214 12.87 -15.76 -3.14
CA ALA A 214 12.34 -17.05 -2.70
C ALA A 214 11.32 -16.89 -1.56
N LEU A 215 11.64 -16.09 -0.55
CA LEU A 215 10.77 -15.75 0.57
C LEU A 215 9.47 -15.11 0.07
N ALA A 216 9.54 -14.11 -0.82
CA ALA A 216 8.37 -13.48 -1.41
C ALA A 216 7.49 -14.47 -2.20
N ARG A 217 8.11 -15.37 -2.98
CA ARG A 217 7.39 -16.41 -3.73
C ARG A 217 6.64 -17.38 -2.82
N ALA A 218 7.23 -17.78 -1.70
CA ALA A 218 6.58 -18.66 -0.73
C ALA A 218 5.50 -17.91 0.07
N ALA A 219 5.84 -16.74 0.60
CA ALA A 219 4.98 -15.92 1.46
C ALA A 219 3.67 -15.52 0.77
N ARG A 220 3.73 -15.14 -0.52
CA ARG A 220 2.55 -14.68 -1.25
C ARG A 220 1.47 -15.75 -1.37
N VAL A 221 1.81 -17.04 -1.39
CA VAL A 221 0.84 -18.14 -1.59
C VAL A 221 -0.21 -18.15 -0.48
N MET A 222 0.22 -17.89 0.75
CA MET A 222 -0.64 -17.86 1.93
C MET A 222 -1.18 -16.46 2.24
N ALA A 223 -0.93 -15.47 1.39
CA ALA A 223 -1.37 -14.11 1.64
C ALA A 223 -2.91 -13.99 1.50
N PRO A 224 -3.61 -13.42 2.50
CA PRO A 224 -5.08 -13.52 2.59
C PRO A 224 -5.83 -12.84 1.43
N MET A 225 -5.26 -11.79 0.83
CA MET A 225 -5.85 -11.08 -0.30
C MET A 225 -5.57 -11.75 -1.65
N ARG A 226 -4.62 -12.70 -1.71
CA ARG A 226 -4.17 -13.28 -2.98
C ARG A 226 -5.29 -13.95 -3.77
N PRO A 227 -6.19 -14.72 -3.14
CA PRO A 227 -7.36 -15.26 -3.81
C PRO A 227 -8.19 -14.17 -4.53
N TYR A 228 -8.51 -13.08 -3.83
CA TYR A 228 -9.24 -11.95 -4.41
C TYR A 228 -8.49 -11.31 -5.60
N GLN A 229 -7.18 -11.11 -5.46
CA GLN A 229 -6.36 -10.52 -6.54
C GLN A 229 -6.32 -11.38 -7.80
N ILE A 230 -6.26 -12.72 -7.65
CA ILE A 230 -6.40 -13.64 -8.80
C ILE A 230 -7.76 -13.46 -9.46
N ALA A 231 -8.83 -13.50 -8.66
CA ALA A 231 -10.20 -13.44 -9.16
C ALA A 231 -10.45 -12.16 -9.96
N VAL A 232 -10.07 -10.99 -9.43
CA VAL A 232 -10.21 -9.70 -10.12
C VAL A 232 -9.35 -9.63 -11.37
N THR A 233 -8.11 -10.10 -11.32
CA THR A 233 -7.21 -10.10 -12.50
C THR A 233 -7.76 -10.99 -13.62
N ALA A 234 -8.37 -12.14 -13.26
CA ALA A 234 -8.95 -13.07 -14.23
C ALA A 234 -10.15 -12.49 -15.00
N ILE A 235 -10.86 -11.50 -14.45
CA ILE A 235 -12.04 -10.87 -15.11
C ILE A 235 -11.69 -10.35 -16.51
N ALA A 236 -10.47 -9.83 -16.70
CA ALA A 236 -10.08 -9.20 -17.95
C ALA A 236 -9.89 -10.19 -19.11
N ARG A 237 -9.48 -11.44 -18.84
CA ARG A 237 -9.05 -12.41 -19.88
C ARG A 237 -9.70 -13.79 -19.75
N HIS A 238 -10.15 -14.18 -18.56
CA HIS A 238 -10.66 -15.51 -18.25
C HIS A 238 -11.88 -15.43 -17.31
N ARG A 239 -13.00 -14.88 -17.82
CA ARG A 239 -14.21 -14.60 -17.03
C ARG A 239 -14.73 -15.83 -16.26
N ALA A 240 -14.77 -16.99 -16.92
CA ALA A 240 -15.22 -18.23 -16.30
C ALA A 240 -14.32 -18.64 -15.12
N TRP A 241 -13.01 -18.40 -15.23
CA TRP A 241 -12.07 -18.66 -14.14
C TRP A 241 -12.27 -17.68 -12.99
N ALA A 242 -12.56 -16.40 -13.27
CA ALA A 242 -12.89 -15.44 -12.22
C ALA A 242 -14.10 -15.90 -11.40
N ASP A 243 -15.16 -16.37 -12.08
CA ASP A 243 -16.39 -16.82 -11.45
C ASP A 243 -16.18 -18.13 -10.66
N LEU A 244 -15.47 -19.11 -11.21
CA LEU A 244 -15.08 -20.34 -10.50
C LEU A 244 -14.23 -20.04 -9.27
N PHE A 245 -13.29 -19.10 -9.39
CA PHE A 245 -12.41 -18.73 -8.30
C PHE A 245 -13.17 -17.99 -7.20
N HIS A 246 -14.09 -17.09 -7.56
CA HIS A 246 -15.00 -16.45 -6.61
C HIS A 246 -15.94 -17.45 -5.94
N ALA A 247 -16.50 -18.43 -6.67
CA ALA A 247 -17.33 -19.48 -6.08
C ALA A 247 -16.56 -20.29 -5.03
N ARG A 248 -15.28 -20.58 -5.29
CA ARG A 248 -14.43 -21.36 -4.38
C ARG A 248 -13.91 -20.57 -3.17
N PHE A 249 -13.48 -19.33 -3.38
CA PHE A 249 -12.75 -18.56 -2.36
C PHE A 249 -13.48 -17.31 -1.87
N GLY A 250 -14.58 -16.93 -2.51
CA GLY A 250 -15.31 -15.69 -2.23
C GLY A 250 -15.84 -15.63 -0.80
N SER A 251 -16.08 -16.77 -0.15
CA SER A 251 -16.45 -16.84 1.27
C SER A 251 -15.43 -16.18 2.20
N ALA A 252 -14.14 -16.23 1.84
CA ALA A 252 -13.03 -15.64 2.61
C ALA A 252 -12.76 -14.16 2.27
N PHE A 253 -13.45 -13.59 1.26
CA PHE A 253 -13.27 -12.18 0.89
C PHE A 253 -13.94 -11.29 1.95
N SER A 254 -13.27 -10.21 2.32
CA SER A 254 -13.88 -9.15 3.12
C SER A 254 -15.08 -8.52 2.40
N PRO A 255 -16.01 -7.85 3.12
CA PRO A 255 -17.14 -7.16 2.48
C PRO A 255 -16.70 -6.19 1.38
N VAL A 256 -15.60 -5.47 1.60
CA VAL A 256 -15.01 -4.56 0.62
C VAL A 256 -14.53 -5.30 -0.63
N GLU A 257 -13.83 -6.42 -0.47
CA GLU A 257 -13.36 -7.24 -1.60
C GLU A 257 -14.51 -7.85 -2.39
N ARG A 258 -15.60 -8.28 -1.74
CA ARG A 258 -16.81 -8.77 -2.41
C ARG A 258 -17.49 -7.70 -3.24
N ALA A 259 -17.71 -6.53 -2.64
CA ALA A 259 -18.28 -5.38 -3.35
C ALA A 259 -17.42 -5.00 -4.57
N ASN A 260 -16.11 -4.91 -4.38
CA ASN A 260 -15.19 -4.57 -5.47
C ASN A 260 -15.14 -5.65 -6.56
N PHE A 261 -15.16 -6.94 -6.21
CA PHE A 261 -15.20 -8.02 -7.20
C PHE A 261 -16.44 -7.89 -8.09
N LEU A 262 -17.62 -7.73 -7.47
CA LEU A 262 -18.89 -7.55 -8.18
C LEU A 262 -18.87 -6.29 -9.05
N TYR A 263 -18.34 -5.18 -8.54
CA TYR A 263 -18.17 -3.94 -9.29
C TYR A 263 -17.28 -4.13 -10.54
N HIS A 264 -16.15 -4.83 -10.41
CA HIS A 264 -15.27 -5.14 -11.53
C HIS A 264 -15.93 -6.08 -12.54
N ARG A 265 -16.70 -7.09 -12.08
CA ARG A 265 -17.48 -7.96 -12.97
C ARG A 265 -18.56 -7.17 -13.71
N ALA A 266 -19.29 -6.29 -13.02
CA ALA A 266 -20.31 -5.42 -13.60
C ALA A 266 -19.72 -4.52 -14.71
N ASN A 267 -18.56 -3.89 -14.45
CA ASN A 267 -17.88 -3.08 -15.46
C ASN A 267 -17.41 -3.89 -16.68
N ARG A 268 -17.16 -5.19 -16.55
CA ARG A 268 -16.92 -6.06 -17.71
C ARG A 268 -18.21 -6.28 -18.51
N HIS A 269 -19.31 -6.62 -17.84
CA HIS A 269 -20.63 -6.78 -18.49
C HIS A 269 -21.11 -5.49 -19.19
N ILE A 270 -20.87 -4.32 -18.60
CA ILE A 270 -21.17 -3.02 -19.23
C ILE A 270 -20.44 -2.85 -20.57
N ARG A 271 -19.18 -3.30 -20.66
CA ARG A 271 -18.38 -3.24 -21.89
C ARG A 271 -18.86 -4.25 -22.94
N ASP A 272 -19.36 -5.39 -22.50
CA ASP A 272 -19.92 -6.43 -23.35
C ASP A 272 -21.39 -6.12 -23.76
N GLY A 273 -21.98 -5.03 -23.27
CA GLY A 273 -23.34 -4.60 -23.61
C GLY A 273 -24.45 -5.26 -22.77
N GLU A 274 -24.08 -6.11 -21.82
CA GLU A 274 -24.97 -6.90 -20.95
C GLU A 274 -25.43 -6.08 -19.72
N LEU A 275 -26.21 -5.02 -19.99
CA LEU A 275 -26.51 -3.99 -18.99
C LEU A 275 -27.37 -4.49 -17.82
N ALA A 276 -28.34 -5.36 -18.06
CA ALA A 276 -29.20 -5.91 -17.01
C ALA A 276 -28.39 -6.74 -16.00
N THR A 277 -27.52 -7.62 -16.48
CA THR A 277 -26.61 -8.42 -15.65
C THR A 277 -25.66 -7.53 -14.84
N ALA A 278 -25.09 -6.50 -15.47
CA ALA A 278 -24.25 -5.55 -14.76
C ALA A 278 -24.99 -4.82 -13.64
N ARG A 279 -26.26 -4.46 -13.87
CA ARG A 279 -27.10 -3.79 -12.88
C ARG A 279 -27.33 -4.67 -11.66
N THR A 280 -27.71 -5.94 -11.84
CA THR A 280 -27.89 -6.89 -10.73
C THR A 280 -26.61 -7.01 -9.89
N MET A 281 -25.46 -7.13 -10.53
CA MET A 281 -24.18 -7.19 -9.82
C MET A 281 -23.87 -5.91 -9.02
N LEU A 282 -24.24 -4.73 -9.51
CA LEU A 282 -24.10 -3.48 -8.77
C LEU A 282 -25.03 -3.42 -7.56
N VAL A 283 -26.27 -3.92 -7.69
CA VAL A 283 -27.21 -4.03 -6.56
C VAL A 283 -26.62 -4.96 -5.49
N ASP A 284 -26.12 -6.13 -5.89
CA ASP A 284 -25.47 -7.07 -4.96
C ASP A 284 -24.23 -6.44 -4.30
N ALA A 285 -23.43 -5.67 -5.04
CA ALA A 285 -22.27 -4.97 -4.49
C ALA A 285 -22.66 -3.97 -3.39
N MET A 286 -23.81 -3.28 -3.53
CA MET A 286 -24.33 -2.35 -2.54
C MET A 286 -24.72 -3.04 -1.23
N THR A 287 -25.15 -4.31 -1.26
CA THR A 287 -25.46 -5.05 -0.02
C THR A 287 -24.24 -5.21 0.90
N TYR A 288 -23.03 -5.23 0.32
CA TYR A 288 -21.78 -5.32 1.06
C TYR A 288 -21.21 -3.96 1.48
N GLN A 289 -21.61 -2.87 0.81
CA GLN A 289 -21.16 -1.50 1.08
C GLN A 289 -22.27 -0.47 0.78
N PRO A 290 -23.30 -0.39 1.63
CA PRO A 290 -24.47 0.48 1.38
C PRO A 290 -24.11 1.97 1.36
N GLU A 291 -23.11 2.37 2.16
CA GLU A 291 -22.66 3.76 2.29
C GLU A 291 -21.74 4.25 1.16
N ASN A 292 -21.46 3.43 0.14
CA ASN A 292 -20.55 3.81 -0.93
C ASN A 292 -21.29 4.55 -2.07
N PRO A 293 -21.16 5.90 -2.19
CA PRO A 293 -21.93 6.69 -3.15
C PRO A 293 -21.51 6.41 -4.61
N SER A 294 -20.36 5.77 -4.83
CA SER A 294 -19.90 5.44 -6.19
C SER A 294 -20.80 4.40 -6.87
N PHE A 295 -21.34 3.44 -6.12
CA PHE A 295 -22.23 2.40 -6.67
C PHE A 295 -23.59 2.99 -7.06
N ALA A 296 -24.17 3.82 -6.20
CA ALA A 296 -25.43 4.51 -6.49
C ALA A 296 -25.33 5.38 -7.75
N ARG A 297 -24.27 6.19 -7.88
CA ARG A 297 -24.04 7.01 -9.09
C ARG A 297 -23.88 6.15 -10.35
N ARG A 298 -23.12 5.06 -10.26
CA ARG A 298 -22.90 4.16 -11.40
C ARG A 298 -24.17 3.42 -11.81
N MET A 299 -25.02 3.06 -10.87
CA MET A 299 -26.31 2.45 -11.13
C MET A 299 -27.27 3.43 -11.81
N ALA A 300 -27.36 4.68 -11.33
CA ALA A 300 -28.17 5.71 -11.98
C ALA A 300 -27.73 5.99 -13.44
N GLU A 301 -26.42 6.02 -13.71
CA GLU A 301 -25.87 6.09 -15.07
C GLU A 301 -26.35 4.91 -15.93
N LEU A 302 -26.30 3.69 -15.38
CA LEU A 302 -26.67 2.46 -16.06
C LEU A 302 -28.18 2.37 -16.35
N ASP A 303 -29.02 2.78 -15.40
CA ASP A 303 -30.48 2.80 -15.54
C ASP A 303 -30.91 3.74 -16.67
N GLY A 304 -30.29 4.92 -16.76
CA GLY A 304 -30.51 5.83 -17.88
C GLY A 304 -30.10 5.24 -19.24
N ARG A 305 -29.05 4.40 -19.29
CA ARG A 305 -28.65 3.71 -20.53
C ARG A 305 -29.62 2.60 -20.93
N ILE A 306 -30.16 1.86 -19.96
CA ILE A 306 -31.15 0.80 -20.20
C ILE A 306 -32.44 1.42 -20.73
N ALA A 307 -32.95 2.47 -20.09
CA ALA A 307 -34.16 3.17 -20.52
C ALA A 307 -34.06 3.71 -21.96
N ARG A 308 -32.92 4.30 -22.33
CA ARG A 308 -32.68 4.78 -23.70
C ARG A 308 -32.65 3.67 -24.75
N ARG A 309 -32.21 2.46 -24.40
CA ARG A 309 -32.24 1.31 -25.33
C ARG A 309 -33.66 0.81 -25.55
N LEU A 310 -34.40 0.61 -24.46
CA LEU A 310 -35.80 0.17 -24.53
C LEU A 310 -36.65 1.14 -25.37
N GLY A 311 -36.53 2.46 -25.12
CA GLY A 311 -37.26 3.45 -25.91
C GLY A 311 -36.81 3.57 -27.37
N ALA A 312 -35.58 3.15 -27.72
CA ALA A 312 -35.12 3.11 -29.10
C ALA A 312 -35.63 1.86 -29.84
N ASP A 313 -35.73 0.72 -29.14
CA ASP A 313 -36.30 -0.51 -29.70
C ASP A 313 -37.81 -0.35 -29.93
N ASP A 314 -38.54 0.29 -29.00
CA ASP A 314 -39.97 0.60 -29.16
C ASP A 314 -40.24 1.54 -30.36
N ALA A 315 -39.39 2.54 -30.57
CA ALA A 315 -39.47 3.48 -31.69
C ALA A 315 -39.05 2.87 -33.04
N ALA A 316 -38.28 1.77 -33.04
CA ALA A 316 -37.89 1.04 -34.24
C ALA A 316 -38.92 -0.03 -34.65
N HIS A 317 -39.93 -0.29 -33.82
CA HIS A 317 -40.99 -1.28 -34.05
C HIS A 317 -42.38 -0.64 -34.17
N SER A 318 -42.44 0.70 -34.18
CA SER A 318 -43.62 1.52 -34.48
C SER A 318 -43.49 2.18 -35.86
#